data_AF-T1E6X0-F1
#
_entry.id   AF-T1E6X0-F1
#
_cell.length_a   1.000
_cell.length_b   1.000
_cell.length_c   1.000
_cell.angle_alpha   90.00
_cell.angle_beta   90.00
_cell.angle_gamma   90.00
#
_symmetry.space_group_name_H-M   'P 1'
#
loop_
_entity.id
_entity.type
_entity.pdbx_description
1 polymer ?
#
loop_
_entity_poly.entity_id
_entity_poly.type
_entity_poly.pdbx_seq_one_letter_code
_entity_poly.pdbx_strand_id
1 'polypeptide(L)'
;MLLIAFISLVFSAALGSAEARFDVIWNVPTFLCSIKFGVNLTDDLLKYGILVNNGGSFSGDKIAMFYENALGKYPKIDSNKVDINGGLPLLGNLDEHLMQAERDIEKIVPNRNFNGLGVIDWEAWRPTWEYLWGSLSIYKNRTLELVREMHPSSPDNLVQDIAKTIWEDSAK
;
A
#
# COMPACT_ATOMS: atom_id res chain seq x y z
N MET A 1 -16.14 -72.49 -1.57
CA MET A 1 -17.06 -71.43 -1.09
C MET A 1 -16.18 -70.25 -0.72
N LEU A 2 -16.07 -69.25 -1.61
CA LEU A 2 -15.17 -68.09 -1.42
C LEU A 2 -15.67 -67.22 -0.27
N LEU A 3 -14.81 -66.90 0.70
CA LEU A 3 -15.06 -65.82 1.65
C LEU A 3 -14.71 -64.49 1.00
N ILE A 4 -15.71 -63.63 0.79
CA ILE A 4 -15.52 -62.24 0.40
C ILE A 4 -15.50 -61.41 1.70
N ALA A 5 -14.33 -60.85 2.04
CA ALA A 5 -14.19 -59.91 3.14
C ALA A 5 -14.57 -58.51 2.64
N PHE A 6 -15.70 -57.96 3.11
CA PHE A 6 -16.06 -56.56 2.92
C PHE A 6 -15.27 -55.70 3.91
N ILE A 7 -14.23 -55.03 3.44
CA ILE A 7 -13.56 -53.96 4.19
C ILE A 7 -14.38 -52.69 3.95
N SER A 8 -15.18 -52.30 4.93
CA SER A 8 -15.85 -51.00 4.95
C SER A 8 -14.82 -49.91 5.30
N LEU A 9 -14.35 -49.17 4.30
CA LEU A 9 -13.58 -47.95 4.52
C LEU A 9 -14.54 -46.86 5.04
N VAL A 10 -14.46 -46.57 6.34
CA VAL A 10 -15.12 -45.39 6.91
C VAL A 10 -14.25 -44.19 6.59
N PHE A 11 -14.61 -43.43 5.56
CA PHE A 11 -14.07 -42.09 5.34
C PHE A 11 -14.70 -41.15 6.38
N SER A 12 -14.03 -40.96 7.50
CA SER A 12 -14.32 -39.81 8.37
C SER A 12 -13.87 -38.56 7.61
N ALA A 13 -14.81 -37.91 6.92
CA ALA A 13 -14.61 -36.54 6.48
C ALA A 13 -14.48 -35.68 7.74
N ALA A 14 -13.24 -35.37 8.12
CA ALA A 14 -12.99 -34.33 9.09
C ALA A 14 -13.47 -33.02 8.46
N LEU A 15 -14.69 -32.60 8.82
CA LEU A 15 -15.13 -31.22 8.67
C LEU A 15 -14.26 -30.39 9.61
N GLY A 16 -13.02 -30.12 9.19
CA GLY A 16 -12.21 -29.08 9.79
C GLY A 16 -12.95 -27.78 9.53
N SER A 17 -13.63 -27.24 10.55
CA SER A 17 -13.97 -25.83 10.52
C SER A 17 -12.65 -25.11 10.37
N ALA A 18 -12.39 -24.49 9.22
CA ALA A 18 -11.32 -23.54 9.09
C ALA A 18 -11.68 -22.40 10.04
N GLU A 19 -11.16 -22.49 11.27
CA GLU A 19 -11.28 -21.43 12.24
C GLU A 19 -10.64 -20.21 11.59
N ALA A 20 -11.42 -19.15 11.38
CA ALA A 20 -10.95 -17.97 10.69
C ALA A 20 -9.79 -17.39 11.51
N ARG A 21 -8.58 -17.47 10.97
CA ARG A 21 -7.37 -16.95 11.61
C ARG A 21 -7.49 -15.43 11.72
N PHE A 22 -7.39 -14.91 12.94
CA PHE A 22 -7.35 -13.48 13.24
C PHE A 22 -6.00 -13.13 13.84
N ASP A 23 -5.16 -12.46 13.05
CA ASP A 23 -3.83 -12.04 13.48
C ASP A 23 -3.83 -10.56 13.88
N VAL A 24 -3.14 -10.25 14.98
CA VAL A 24 -2.82 -8.86 15.37
C VAL A 24 -1.34 -8.63 15.09
N ILE A 25 -1.01 -7.62 14.27
CA ILE A 25 0.37 -7.30 13.88
C ILE A 25 0.78 -5.97 14.49
N TRP A 26 1.97 -5.94 15.10
CA TRP A 26 2.53 -4.74 15.72
C TRP A 26 3.24 -3.86 14.68
N ASN A 27 2.71 -2.66 14.44
CA ASN A 27 3.29 -1.67 13.54
C ASN A 27 3.59 -0.34 14.25
N VAL A 28 4.20 -0.41 15.43
CA VAL A 28 4.64 0.76 16.21
C VAL A 28 6.17 0.75 16.27
N PRO A 29 6.87 1.88 16.05
CA PRO A 29 8.33 1.95 15.99
C PRO A 29 9.01 1.84 17.39
N THR A 30 8.71 0.79 18.14
CA THR A 30 9.21 0.54 19.49
C THR A 30 10.71 0.28 19.56
N PHE A 31 11.38 0.02 18.43
CA PHE A 31 12.85 -0.02 18.36
C PHE A 31 13.49 1.27 18.92
N LEU A 32 12.83 2.43 18.76
CA LEU A 32 13.29 3.70 19.31
C LEU A 32 13.31 3.67 20.85
N CYS A 33 12.38 2.97 21.49
CA CYS A 33 12.36 2.80 22.94
C CYS A 33 13.53 1.96 23.42
N SER A 34 13.87 0.89 22.70
CA SER A 34 15.03 0.06 23.01
C SER A 34 16.32 0.85 22.92
N ILE A 35 16.49 1.68 21.87
CA ILE A 35 17.70 2.48 21.67
C ILE A 35 17.80 3.62 22.71
N LYS A 36 16.70 4.35 22.97
CA LYS A 36 16.75 5.56 23.81
C LYS A 36 16.64 5.27 25.30
N PHE A 37 15.91 4.22 25.69
CA PHE A 37 15.54 3.97 27.08
C PHE A 37 15.90 2.56 27.56
N GLY A 38 16.45 1.69 26.70
CA GLY A 38 16.74 0.30 27.06
C GLY A 38 15.47 -0.55 27.28
N VAL A 39 14.31 -0.08 26.82
CA VAL A 39 13.03 -0.77 26.98
C VAL A 39 12.70 -1.55 25.71
N ASN A 40 12.72 -2.88 25.79
CA ASN A 40 12.33 -3.78 24.70
C ASN A 40 10.99 -4.46 25.05
N LEU A 41 9.99 -4.29 24.17
CA LEU A 41 8.62 -4.79 24.37
C LEU A 41 8.34 -6.10 23.59
N THR A 42 9.32 -6.64 22.87
CA THR A 42 9.11 -7.76 21.93
C THR A 42 8.53 -8.99 22.64
N ASP A 43 9.13 -9.40 23.76
CA ASP A 43 8.70 -10.59 24.50
C ASP A 43 7.31 -10.42 25.12
N ASP A 44 7.01 -9.22 25.63
CA ASP A 44 5.68 -8.89 26.16
C ASP A 44 4.61 -8.95 25.08
N LEU A 45 4.87 -8.38 23.89
CA LEU A 45 3.94 -8.42 22.77
C LEU A 45 3.68 -9.85 22.28
N LEU A 46 4.75 -10.65 22.12
CA LEU A 46 4.64 -12.04 21.71
C LEU A 46 3.85 -12.88 22.72
N LYS A 47 4.00 -12.62 24.02
CA LYS A 47 3.22 -13.27 25.09
C LYS A 47 1.70 -13.07 24.93
N TYR A 48 1.26 -11.95 24.35
CA TYR A 48 -0.14 -11.66 24.08
C TYR A 48 -0.60 -12.10 22.68
N GLY A 49 0.21 -12.87 21.95
CA GLY A 49 -0.13 -13.36 20.61
C GLY A 49 -0.05 -12.28 19.52
N ILE A 50 0.58 -11.15 19.80
CA ILE A 50 0.80 -10.09 18.81
C ILE A 50 2.03 -10.46 17.97
N LEU A 51 1.88 -10.46 16.65
CA LEU A 51 2.98 -10.70 15.72
C LEU A 51 3.88 -9.46 15.65
N VAL A 52 5.17 -9.66 15.88
CA VAL A 52 6.19 -8.59 15.86
C VAL A 52 7.29 -8.98 14.87
N ASN A 53 7.82 -8.00 14.15
CA ASN A 53 9.01 -8.19 13.33
C ASN A 53 10.21 -8.67 14.17
N ASN A 54 11.04 -9.52 13.59
CA ASN A 54 12.28 -9.99 14.20
C ASN A 54 13.18 -8.81 14.61
N GLY A 55 13.71 -8.88 15.84
CA GLY A 55 14.53 -7.80 16.40
C GLY A 55 13.78 -6.50 16.69
N GLY A 56 12.44 -6.49 16.60
CA GLY A 56 11.61 -5.30 16.81
C GLY A 56 11.75 -4.25 15.70
N SER A 57 12.22 -4.63 14.51
CA SER A 57 12.38 -3.70 13.39
C SER A 57 11.04 -3.12 12.93
N PHE A 58 11.05 -1.87 12.44
CA PHE A 58 9.81 -1.24 11.98
C PHE A 58 9.29 -1.87 10.68
N SER A 59 10.18 -2.12 9.72
CA SER A 59 9.92 -2.97 8.56
C SER A 59 10.71 -4.26 8.70
N GLY A 60 10.05 -5.41 8.54
CA GLY A 60 10.63 -6.72 8.83
C GLY A 60 9.82 -7.86 8.25
N ASP A 61 9.90 -9.04 8.86
CA ASP A 61 9.34 -10.29 8.32
C ASP A 61 7.83 -10.47 8.52
N LYS A 62 7.20 -9.71 9.43
CA LYS A 62 5.74 -9.73 9.67
C LYS A 62 5.03 -8.61 8.94
N ILE A 63 5.60 -7.41 8.95
CA ILE A 63 5.06 -6.23 8.27
C ILE A 63 6.19 -5.35 7.73
N ALA A 64 6.00 -4.83 6.52
CA ALA A 64 6.87 -3.84 5.91
C ALA A 64 6.04 -2.63 5.47
N MET A 65 6.41 -1.47 5.98
CA MET A 65 5.74 -0.20 5.67
C MET A 65 6.51 0.58 4.61
N PHE A 66 5.79 1.09 3.62
CA PHE A 66 6.30 1.92 2.53
C PHE A 66 5.60 3.28 2.54
N TYR A 67 6.21 4.25 3.22
CA TYR A 67 5.73 5.63 3.18
C TYR A 67 5.89 6.26 1.79
N GLU A 68 5.24 7.40 1.58
CA GLU A 68 5.24 8.14 0.29
C GLU A 68 6.61 8.38 -0.34
N ASN A 69 7.67 8.53 0.45
CA ASN A 69 9.03 8.79 -0.03
C ASN A 69 9.91 7.52 -0.09
N ALA A 70 9.33 6.35 0.16
CA ALA A 70 10.02 5.08 0.33
C ALA A 70 9.63 4.05 -0.74
N LEU A 71 8.80 4.42 -1.73
CA LEU A 71 8.39 3.52 -2.80
C LEU A 71 8.24 4.26 -4.13
N GLY A 72 9.25 4.13 -4.98
CA GLY A 72 9.22 4.63 -6.33
C GLY A 72 9.22 6.16 -6.42
N LYS A 73 8.95 6.66 -7.62
CA LYS A 73 8.80 8.09 -7.90
C LYS A 73 7.33 8.50 -7.83
N TYR A 74 6.73 8.41 -6.66
CA TYR A 74 5.32 8.77 -6.46
C TYR A 74 5.08 10.25 -6.82
N PRO A 75 4.23 10.57 -7.82
CA PRO A 75 3.91 11.94 -8.19
C PRO A 75 3.04 12.58 -7.13
N LYS A 76 3.42 13.75 -6.61
CA LYS A 76 2.64 14.47 -5.59
C LYS A 76 2.98 15.94 -5.53
N ILE A 77 2.05 16.72 -5.00
CA ILE A 77 2.28 18.12 -4.64
C ILE A 77 2.60 18.17 -3.15
N ASP A 78 3.77 18.69 -2.79
CA ASP A 78 4.19 18.76 -1.38
C ASP A 78 3.47 19.89 -0.61
N SER A 79 3.74 19.98 0.70
CA SER A 79 3.13 21.01 1.56
C SER A 79 3.52 22.45 1.19
N ASN A 80 4.62 22.64 0.44
CA ASN A 80 5.06 23.91 -0.08
C ASN A 80 4.50 24.20 -1.48
N LYS A 81 3.59 23.34 -1.97
CA LYS A 81 2.98 23.40 -3.31
C LYS A 81 4.00 23.20 -4.43
N VAL A 82 5.07 22.43 -4.16
CA VAL A 82 6.07 22.05 -5.15
C VAL A 82 5.69 20.72 -5.76
N ASP A 83 5.74 20.65 -7.09
CA ASP A 83 5.49 19.43 -7.85
C ASP A 83 6.67 18.47 -7.69
N ILE A 84 6.41 17.30 -7.10
CA ILE A 84 7.36 16.20 -6.95
C ILE A 84 7.01 15.13 -7.98
N ASN A 85 8.01 14.68 -8.76
CA ASN A 85 7.85 13.70 -9.84
C ASN A 85 6.71 14.04 -10.82
N GLY A 86 6.52 15.33 -11.13
CA GLY A 86 5.46 15.81 -12.02
C GLY A 86 4.20 16.29 -11.31
N GLY A 87 4.08 16.09 -9.99
CA GLY A 87 2.99 16.63 -9.16
C GLY A 87 1.67 15.88 -9.28
N LEU A 88 1.28 15.52 -10.50
CA LEU A 88 0.03 14.83 -10.84
C LEU A 88 0.31 13.46 -11.48
N PRO A 89 -0.56 12.45 -11.29
CA PRO A 89 -0.36 11.11 -11.87
C PRO A 89 -0.16 11.12 -13.39
N LEU A 90 -0.99 11.85 -14.14
CA LEU A 90 -0.87 12.02 -15.60
C LEU A 90 0.43 12.69 -16.09
N LEU A 91 1.18 13.35 -15.21
CA LEU A 91 2.48 13.98 -15.51
C LEU A 91 3.66 13.17 -14.96
N GLY A 92 3.41 12.09 -14.23
CA GLY A 92 4.43 11.20 -13.70
C GLY A 92 5.01 10.30 -14.78
N ASN A 93 6.29 9.95 -14.64
CA ASN A 93 6.92 8.92 -15.48
C ASN A 93 6.77 7.56 -14.81
N LEU A 94 5.86 6.73 -15.34
CA LEU A 94 5.55 5.41 -14.78
C LEU A 94 6.75 4.44 -14.85
N ASP A 95 7.53 4.46 -15.93
CA ASP A 95 8.68 3.57 -16.07
C ASP A 95 9.76 3.90 -15.03
N GLU A 96 10.05 5.18 -14.82
CA GLU A 96 10.98 5.62 -13.77
C GLU A 96 10.45 5.32 -12.37
N HIS A 97 9.14 5.45 -12.16
CA HIS A 97 8.50 5.07 -10.92
C HIS A 97 8.70 3.59 -10.61
N LEU A 98 8.39 2.71 -11.57
CA LEU A 98 8.46 1.26 -11.40
C LEU A 98 9.91 0.78 -11.22
N MET A 99 10.86 1.32 -11.99
CA MET A 99 12.29 1.01 -11.83
C MET A 99 12.81 1.40 -10.44
N GLN A 100 12.36 2.54 -9.89
CA GLN A 100 12.75 2.96 -8.55
C GLN A 100 12.03 2.12 -7.48
N ALA A 101 10.75 1.82 -7.68
CA ALA A 101 9.96 1.00 -6.75
C ALA A 101 10.54 -0.40 -6.59
N GLU A 102 10.99 -1.04 -7.67
CA GLU A 102 11.67 -2.35 -7.61
C GLU A 102 12.89 -2.29 -6.68
N ARG A 103 13.77 -1.30 -6.85
CA ARG A 103 14.96 -1.12 -6.01
C ARG A 103 14.60 -0.82 -4.56
N ASP A 104 13.56 -0.03 -4.32
CA ASP A 104 13.11 0.31 -2.98
C ASP A 104 12.51 -0.91 -2.25
N ILE A 105 11.75 -1.73 -2.96
CA ILE A 105 11.23 -3.02 -2.44
C ILE A 105 12.38 -3.95 -2.09
N GLU A 106 13.35 -4.15 -2.98
CA GLU A 106 14.51 -5.01 -2.70
C GLU A 106 15.33 -4.53 -1.50
N LYS A 107 15.38 -3.21 -1.28
CA LYS A 107 16.08 -2.61 -0.14
C LYS A 107 15.33 -2.80 1.18
N ILE A 108 14.01 -2.59 1.20
CA ILE A 108 13.19 -2.63 2.42
C ILE A 108 12.81 -4.08 2.78
N VAL A 109 12.56 -4.91 1.76
CA VAL A 109 12.14 -6.31 1.88
C VAL A 109 13.13 -7.20 1.08
N PRO A 110 14.34 -7.42 1.61
CA PRO A 110 15.38 -8.18 0.89
C PRO A 110 15.06 -9.68 0.77
N ASN A 111 14.17 -10.21 1.61
CA ASN A 111 13.74 -11.60 1.53
C ASN A 111 12.75 -11.78 0.37
N ARG A 112 13.19 -12.41 -0.72
CA ARG A 112 12.33 -12.72 -1.88
C ARG A 112 11.17 -13.68 -1.57
N ASN A 113 11.23 -14.39 -0.45
CA ASN A 113 10.15 -15.25 0.05
C ASN A 113 9.34 -14.56 1.16
N PHE A 114 9.31 -13.21 1.19
CA PHE A 114 8.50 -12.47 2.14
C PHE A 114 7.02 -12.86 2.01
N ASN A 115 6.43 -13.22 3.15
CA ASN A 115 5.03 -13.64 3.27
C ASN A 115 4.29 -12.85 4.36
N GLY A 116 4.87 -11.74 4.80
CA GLY A 116 4.23 -10.80 5.72
C GLY A 116 3.35 -9.79 4.98
N LEU A 117 2.86 -8.80 5.72
CA LEU A 117 2.02 -7.72 5.17
C LEU A 117 2.90 -6.58 4.60
N GLY A 118 2.79 -6.32 3.29
CA GLY A 118 3.32 -5.10 2.68
C GLY A 118 2.26 -4.01 2.68
N VAL A 119 2.55 -2.86 3.31
CA VAL A 119 1.62 -1.72 3.38
C VAL A 119 2.22 -0.54 2.62
N ILE A 120 1.53 -0.09 1.58
CA ILE A 120 1.86 1.13 0.84
C ILE A 120 1.02 2.26 1.43
N ASP A 121 1.69 3.26 1.96
CA ASP A 121 1.09 4.40 2.63
C ASP A 121 1.26 5.66 1.77
N TRP A 122 0.37 5.78 0.78
CA TRP A 122 0.26 6.92 -0.12
C TRP A 122 -1.03 7.69 0.16
N GLU A 123 -0.89 8.93 0.65
CA GLU A 123 -2.04 9.73 1.09
C GLU A 123 -2.15 11.06 0.35
N ALA A 124 -1.15 11.42 -0.45
CA ALA A 124 -1.10 12.72 -1.12
C ALA A 124 -2.31 12.99 -2.04
N TRP A 125 -2.93 11.96 -2.62
CA TRP A 125 -4.14 12.09 -3.43
C TRP A 125 -4.97 10.79 -3.45
N ARG A 126 -6.18 10.86 -4.00
CA ARG A 126 -7.09 9.71 -4.18
C ARG A 126 -7.32 9.43 -5.67
N PRO A 127 -7.40 8.17 -6.10
CA PRO A 127 -7.59 7.85 -7.51
C PRO A 127 -8.96 8.28 -8.04
N THR A 128 -9.99 8.27 -7.19
CA THR A 128 -11.34 8.70 -7.55
C THR A 128 -11.46 10.22 -7.50
N TRP A 129 -11.91 10.82 -8.60
CA TRP A 129 -12.04 12.26 -8.76
C TRP A 129 -12.92 12.89 -7.67
N GLU A 130 -14.05 12.26 -7.36
CA GLU A 130 -15.00 12.78 -6.37
C GLU A 130 -14.42 12.88 -4.95
N TYR A 131 -13.34 12.14 -4.65
CA TYR A 131 -12.67 12.15 -3.36
C TYR A 131 -11.53 13.17 -3.23
N LEU A 132 -11.26 13.97 -4.26
CA LEU A 132 -10.30 15.07 -4.20
C LEU A 132 -10.96 16.37 -3.66
N TRP A 133 -11.47 16.31 -2.44
CA TRP A 133 -12.07 17.45 -1.73
C TRP A 133 -11.15 17.96 -0.61
N GLY A 134 -11.52 19.09 0.00
CA GLY A 134 -10.70 19.72 1.05
C GLY A 134 -9.32 20.15 0.54
N SER A 135 -8.26 19.76 1.26
CA SER A 135 -6.87 20.03 0.86
C SER A 135 -6.48 19.38 -0.47
N LEU A 136 -7.16 18.30 -0.88
CA LEU A 136 -6.88 17.59 -2.14
C LEU A 136 -7.46 18.29 -3.38
N SER A 137 -8.27 19.34 -3.21
CA SER A 137 -8.83 20.12 -4.32
C SER A 137 -7.76 20.74 -5.23
N ILE A 138 -6.53 20.92 -4.72
CA ILE A 138 -5.38 21.34 -5.53
C ILE A 138 -5.17 20.44 -6.75
N TYR A 139 -5.34 19.12 -6.61
CA TYR A 139 -5.19 18.17 -7.71
C TYR A 139 -6.27 18.35 -8.78
N LYS A 140 -7.53 18.61 -8.38
CA LYS A 140 -8.60 18.95 -9.32
C LYS A 140 -8.27 20.23 -10.07
N ASN A 141 -7.90 21.28 -9.36
CA ASN A 141 -7.62 22.58 -9.95
C ASN A 141 -6.46 22.51 -10.95
N ARG A 142 -5.36 21.86 -10.58
CA ARG A 142 -4.19 21.71 -11.47
C ARG A 142 -4.50 20.86 -12.70
N THR A 143 -5.31 19.81 -12.56
CA THR A 143 -5.77 19.02 -13.70
C THR A 143 -6.68 19.83 -14.63
N LEU A 144 -7.61 20.61 -14.07
CA LEU A 144 -8.50 21.50 -14.84
C LEU A 144 -7.72 22.60 -15.57
N GLU A 145 -6.73 23.21 -14.93
CA GLU A 145 -5.81 24.19 -15.53
C GLU A 145 -5.10 23.58 -16.74
N LEU A 146 -4.47 22.41 -16.56
CA LEU A 146 -3.77 21.70 -17.63
C LEU A 146 -4.71 21.37 -18.81
N VAL A 147 -5.90 20.84 -18.54
CA VAL A 147 -6.88 20.53 -19.59
C VAL A 147 -7.37 21.81 -20.29
N ARG A 148 -7.55 22.92 -19.57
CA ARG A 148 -7.91 24.20 -20.18
C ARG A 148 -6.82 24.72 -21.11
N GLU A 149 -5.56 24.60 -20.72
CA GLU A 149 -4.42 24.99 -21.55
C GLU A 149 -4.36 24.17 -22.85
N MET A 150 -4.65 22.87 -22.77
CA MET A 150 -4.73 21.99 -23.96
C MET A 150 -5.97 22.26 -24.82
N HIS A 151 -7.07 22.75 -24.23
CA HIS A 151 -8.34 22.98 -24.89
C HIS A 151 -8.93 24.38 -24.63
N PRO A 152 -8.28 25.48 -25.07
CA PRO A 152 -8.64 26.84 -24.64
C PRO A 152 -10.06 27.30 -25.01
N SER A 153 -10.61 26.77 -26.11
CA SER A 153 -11.94 27.14 -26.62
C SER A 153 -13.05 26.18 -26.19
N SER A 154 -12.74 25.12 -25.43
CA SER A 154 -13.74 24.16 -24.99
C SER A 154 -14.64 24.73 -23.90
N PRO A 155 -15.93 24.35 -23.86
CA PRO A 155 -16.84 24.74 -22.79
C PRO A 155 -16.45 24.08 -21.46
N ASP A 156 -16.83 24.70 -20.35
CA ASP A 156 -16.39 24.29 -19.00
C ASP A 156 -16.78 22.86 -18.62
N ASN A 157 -17.98 22.41 -19.03
CA ASN A 157 -18.43 21.06 -18.79
C ASN A 157 -17.52 20.02 -19.48
N LEU A 158 -17.12 20.29 -20.72
CA LEU A 158 -16.23 19.39 -21.45
C LEU A 158 -14.84 19.33 -20.81
N VAL A 159 -14.32 20.46 -20.33
CA VAL A 159 -13.04 20.50 -19.61
C VAL A 159 -13.12 19.71 -18.31
N GLN A 160 -14.23 19.80 -17.56
CA GLN A 160 -14.45 19.01 -16.36
C GLN A 160 -14.53 17.50 -16.65
N ASP A 161 -15.27 17.11 -17.69
CA ASP A 161 -15.41 15.70 -18.07
C ASP A 161 -14.05 15.11 -18.49
N ILE A 162 -13.28 15.83 -19.31
CA ILE A 162 -11.93 15.40 -19.72
C ILE A 162 -10.99 15.32 -18.51
N ALA A 163 -10.99 16.34 -17.64
CA ALA A 163 -10.14 16.37 -16.45
C ALA A 163 -10.43 15.20 -15.49
N LYS A 164 -11.71 14.87 -15.31
CA LYS A 164 -12.13 13.71 -14.53
C LYS A 164 -11.59 12.41 -15.13
N THR A 165 -11.82 12.19 -16.43
CA THR A 165 -11.37 10.96 -17.10
C THR A 165 -9.86 10.80 -17.05
N ILE A 166 -9.09 11.83 -17.43
CA ILE A 166 -7.62 11.73 -17.46
C ILE A 166 -7.03 11.55 -16.06
N TRP A 167 -7.64 12.14 -15.02
CA TRP A 167 -7.24 11.92 -13.64
C TRP A 167 -7.43 10.45 -13.24
N GLU A 168 -8.66 9.93 -13.38
CA GLU A 168 -8.99 8.59 -12.92
C GLU A 168 -8.24 7.50 -13.72
N ASP A 169 -7.97 7.75 -15.01
CA ASP A 169 -7.18 6.84 -15.85
C ASP A 169 -5.70 6.82 -15.46
N SER A 170 -5.12 7.98 -15.11
CA SER A 170 -3.70 8.07 -14.74
C SER A 170 -3.41 7.70 -13.29
N ALA A 171 -4.39 7.82 -12.40
CA ALA A 171 -4.26 7.51 -10.98
C ALA A 171 -4.54 6.03 -10.63
N LYS A 172 -5.02 5.24 -11.61
CA LYS A 172 -5.37 3.82 -11.47
C LYS A 172 -4.17 2.90 -11.72
#